data_AF-A0A7I7U4J1-F1
#
_entry.id   AF-A0A7I7U4J1-F1
#
_cell.length_a   1.000
_cell.length_b   1.000
_cell.length_c   1.000
_cell.angle_alpha   90.00
_cell.angle_beta   90.00
_cell.angle_gamma   90.00
#
_symmetry.space_group_name_H-M   'P 1'
#
loop_
_entity.id
_entity.type
_entity.pdbx_description
1 polymer ?
#
loop_
_entity_poly.entity_id
_entity_poly.type
_entity_poly.pdbx_seq_one_letter_code
_entity_poly.pdbx_strand_id
1 'polypeptide(L)'
;MTVHEEIQADIVSDVAAEERPETQPGQDAVSASRRGRSAIIAYVILPVLVLAAALGVSFLKWQSDSVSVPTGGAAGEPVVAATEGVVAMLSYRADHVEQDLTAASRRMTGDFLGEYTTLINDVVIPGAQEQRISASTTVPAAAVISADGDRARVLVYINQTTTVGTEAPTDTQSSAHVDMQKVGDRWLIAGFEPI
;
A
#
# COMPACT_ATOMS: atom_id res chain seq x y z
N MET A 1 7.21 -38.99 -45.90
CA MET A 1 6.88 -39.62 -44.61
C MET A 1 5.43 -39.24 -44.32
N THR A 2 4.49 -39.86 -45.01
CA THR A 2 3.78 -41.10 -44.58
C THR A 2 2.71 -40.74 -43.55
N VAL A 3 1.41 -41.01 -43.67
CA VAL A 3 0.45 -41.45 -44.73
C VAL A 3 -0.77 -41.92 -43.91
N HIS A 4 -1.99 -41.47 -44.26
CA HIS A 4 -3.28 -42.08 -43.85
C HIS A 4 -3.60 -41.99 -42.32
N GLU A 5 -4.82 -42.11 -41.76
CA GLU A 5 -6.24 -42.25 -42.18
C GLU A 5 -7.11 -41.80 -40.94
N GLU A 6 -8.44 -41.69 -40.86
CA GLU A 6 -9.62 -42.06 -41.68
C GLU A 6 -10.86 -41.17 -41.31
N ILE A 7 -12.03 -41.39 -41.95
CA ILE A 7 -13.46 -41.45 -41.47
C ILE A 7 -13.92 -40.65 -40.19
N GLN A 8 -15.12 -40.03 -40.03
CA GLN A 8 -16.41 -39.85 -40.76
C GLN A 8 -16.98 -38.48 -40.28
N ALA A 9 -17.46 -37.52 -41.07
CA ALA A 9 -18.74 -37.45 -41.81
C ALA A 9 -20.02 -37.72 -40.98
N ASP A 10 -20.86 -36.69 -40.78
CA ASP A 10 -22.32 -36.80 -40.95
C ASP A 10 -23.04 -35.42 -41.15
N ILE A 11 -23.80 -35.31 -42.27
CA ILE A 11 -25.10 -34.60 -42.46
C ILE A 11 -25.22 -33.15 -41.90
N VAL A 12 -25.27 -32.03 -42.66
CA VAL A 12 -25.86 -31.68 -43.98
C VAL A 12 -27.38 -31.84 -44.08
N SER A 13 -28.13 -30.72 -44.07
CA SER A 13 -29.09 -30.40 -45.14
C SER A 13 -29.62 -28.97 -45.01
N ASP A 14 -29.20 -28.14 -45.95
CA ASP A 14 -29.92 -26.95 -46.40
C ASP A 14 -31.18 -27.37 -47.17
N VAL A 15 -32.26 -26.57 -47.11
CA VAL A 15 -33.49 -26.81 -47.87
C VAL A 15 -33.72 -25.62 -48.80
N ALA A 16 -33.50 -25.89 -50.09
CA ALA A 16 -34.01 -25.17 -51.26
C ALA A 16 -33.66 -23.67 -51.38
N ALA A 17 -32.68 -23.38 -52.24
CA ALA A 17 -32.85 -22.65 -53.51
C ALA A 17 -34.04 -21.66 -53.59
N GLU A 18 -33.86 -20.39 -54.00
CA GLU A 18 -33.34 -20.01 -55.32
C GLU A 18 -33.04 -18.48 -55.44
N GLU A 19 -32.24 -18.14 -56.46
CA GLU A 19 -32.08 -16.84 -57.15
C GLU A 19 -31.55 -15.54 -56.47
N ARG A 20 -30.73 -14.84 -57.27
CA ARG A 20 -30.12 -13.50 -57.13
C ARG A 20 -31.03 -12.46 -57.85
N PRO A 21 -31.02 -11.13 -57.58
CA PRO A 21 -29.80 -10.31 -57.71
C PRO A 21 -29.64 -9.07 -56.80
N GLU A 22 -28.52 -8.38 -57.05
CA GLU A 22 -28.06 -7.13 -56.46
C GLU A 22 -29.02 -5.94 -56.72
N THR A 23 -28.94 -4.88 -55.90
CA THR A 23 -28.86 -3.45 -56.31
C THR A 23 -28.94 -2.54 -55.07
N GLN A 24 -27.91 -1.73 -54.82
CA GLN A 24 -28.05 -0.46 -54.07
C GLN A 24 -28.47 0.64 -55.06
N PRO A 25 -29.25 1.65 -54.64
CA PRO A 25 -28.58 2.94 -54.41
C PRO A 25 -29.19 3.84 -53.31
N GLY A 26 -28.28 4.44 -52.53
CA GLY A 26 -28.22 5.89 -52.24
C GLY A 26 -29.40 6.64 -51.61
N GLN A 27 -29.10 7.36 -50.51
CA GLN A 27 -29.36 8.80 -50.41
C GLN A 27 -28.59 9.44 -49.24
N ASP A 28 -27.72 10.41 -49.54
CA ASP A 28 -27.02 11.23 -48.55
C ASP A 28 -27.93 12.31 -47.96
N ALA A 29 -27.94 12.48 -46.63
CA ALA A 29 -28.42 13.71 -45.98
C ALA A 29 -27.87 13.92 -44.55
N VAL A 30 -26.69 14.54 -44.45
CA VAL A 30 -26.31 15.60 -43.49
C VAL A 30 -26.66 15.43 -41.99
N SER A 31 -25.63 15.05 -41.22
CA SER A 31 -25.14 15.69 -39.98
C SER A 31 -26.09 16.19 -38.88
N ALA A 32 -25.96 15.60 -37.68
CA ALA A 32 -26.05 16.33 -36.41
C ALA A 32 -25.06 15.79 -35.36
N SER A 33 -24.41 16.68 -34.62
CA SER A 33 -23.32 16.38 -33.68
C SER A 33 -23.78 15.66 -32.40
N ARG A 34 -23.12 14.56 -32.04
CA ARG A 34 -23.20 13.93 -30.69
C ARG A 34 -21.87 13.89 -29.92
N ARG A 35 -20.85 14.62 -30.37
CA ARG A 35 -19.67 14.96 -29.54
C ARG A 35 -20.07 16.00 -28.50
N GLY A 36 -20.42 15.55 -27.30
CA GLY A 36 -20.81 16.45 -26.19
C GLY A 36 -21.42 15.77 -24.96
N ARG A 37 -21.94 14.54 -25.06
CA ARG A 37 -22.53 13.82 -23.90
C ARG A 37 -21.65 12.72 -23.29
N SER A 38 -20.72 12.15 -24.06
CA SER A 38 -19.78 11.14 -23.57
C SER A 38 -18.71 11.70 -22.61
N ALA A 39 -18.27 12.95 -22.82
CA ALA A 39 -17.26 13.60 -21.99
C ALA A 39 -17.76 13.92 -20.56
N ILE A 40 -19.04 14.26 -20.41
CA ILE A 40 -19.64 14.62 -19.11
C ILE A 40 -19.81 13.38 -18.22
N ILE A 41 -20.20 12.25 -18.80
CA ILE A 41 -20.35 10.98 -18.07
C ILE A 41 -18.99 10.50 -17.53
N ALA A 42 -17.92 10.63 -18.31
CA ALA A 42 -16.56 10.34 -17.86
C ALA A 42 -16.13 11.25 -16.68
N TYR A 43 -16.49 12.54 -16.71
CA TYR A 43 -16.11 13.51 -15.67
C TYR A 43 -16.85 13.32 -14.33
N VAL A 44 -17.96 12.57 -14.29
CA VAL A 44 -18.68 12.22 -13.05
C VAL A 44 -18.30 10.84 -12.53
N ILE A 45 -18.10 9.85 -13.41
CA ILE A 45 -17.71 8.49 -12.98
C ILE A 45 -16.29 8.46 -12.41
N LEU A 46 -15.35 9.20 -13.00
CA LEU A 46 -13.95 9.19 -12.59
C LEU A 46 -13.74 9.69 -11.14
N PRO A 47 -14.28 10.84 -10.68
CA PRO A 47 -14.17 11.23 -9.27
C PRO A 47 -14.94 10.31 -8.32
N VAL A 48 -16.06 9.70 -8.74
CA VAL A 48 -16.78 8.70 -7.92
C VAL A 48 -15.95 7.42 -7.75
N LEU A 49 -15.23 6.98 -8.78
CA LEU A 49 -14.36 5.81 -8.73
C LEU A 49 -13.09 6.09 -7.91
N VAL A 50 -12.54 7.31 -7.98
CA VAL A 50 -11.48 7.77 -7.07
C VAL A 50 -11.95 7.86 -5.62
N LEU A 51 -13.17 8.36 -5.35
CA LEU A 51 -13.75 8.33 -4.00
C LEU A 51 -13.97 6.89 -3.50
N ALA A 52 -14.47 6.00 -4.35
CA ALA A 52 -14.67 4.60 -4.01
C ALA A 52 -13.35 3.87 -3.73
N ALA A 53 -12.28 4.19 -4.48
CA ALA A 53 -10.94 3.69 -4.22
C ALA A 53 -10.36 4.25 -2.91
N ALA A 54 -10.51 5.55 -2.64
CA ALA A 54 -10.06 6.18 -1.40
C ALA A 54 -10.80 5.62 -0.17
N LEU A 55 -12.12 5.41 -0.27
CA LEU A 55 -12.93 4.77 0.77
C LEU A 55 -12.58 3.28 0.92
N GLY A 56 -12.25 2.58 -0.17
CA GLY A 56 -11.76 1.20 -0.15
C GLY A 56 -10.41 1.07 0.56
N VAL A 57 -9.48 2.00 0.34
CA VAL A 57 -8.20 2.07 1.07
C VAL A 57 -8.41 2.39 2.55
N SER A 58 -9.32 3.31 2.89
CA SER A 58 -9.69 3.56 4.29
C SER A 58 -10.33 2.34 4.96
N PHE A 59 -11.16 1.59 4.23
CA PHE A 59 -11.78 0.34 4.72
C PHE A 59 -10.74 -0.78 4.91
N LEU A 60 -9.77 -0.92 4.00
CA LEU A 60 -8.66 -1.88 4.14
C LEU A 60 -7.72 -1.55 5.31
N LYS A 61 -7.45 -0.26 5.59
CA LYS A 61 -6.75 0.12 6.83
C LYS A 61 -7.52 -0.38 8.05
N TRP A 62 -8.82 -0.12 8.11
CA TRP A 62 -9.67 -0.53 9.23
C TRP A 62 -9.74 -2.05 9.46
N GLN A 63 -9.52 -2.86 8.41
CA GLN A 63 -9.49 -4.31 8.52
C GLN A 63 -8.09 -4.89 8.76
N SER A 64 -7.04 -4.07 8.62
CA SER A 64 -5.63 -4.44 8.91
C SER A 64 -5.18 -4.01 10.31
N ASP A 65 -5.87 -3.06 10.95
CA ASP A 65 -5.57 -2.52 12.29
C ASP A 65 -5.87 -3.51 13.46
N SER A 66 -5.97 -4.81 13.22
CA SER A 66 -6.24 -5.83 14.26
C SER A 66 -5.69 -7.22 13.93
N VAL A 67 -4.40 -7.31 13.57
CA VAL A 67 -3.67 -8.57 13.85
C VAL A 67 -3.47 -8.66 15.35
N SER A 68 -4.10 -9.65 15.98
CA SER A 68 -4.06 -9.84 17.43
C SER A 68 -2.66 -10.21 17.92
N VAL A 69 -1.86 -9.19 18.23
CA VAL A 69 -0.70 -9.32 19.12
C VAL A 69 -1.17 -9.97 20.44
N PRO A 70 -0.41 -10.89 21.08
CA PRO A 70 -0.85 -11.56 22.31
C PRO A 70 -0.94 -10.63 23.53
N THR A 71 -2.01 -9.84 23.64
CA THR A 71 -2.25 -8.83 24.71
C THR A 71 -2.66 -9.46 26.07
N GLY A 72 -1.94 -10.50 26.50
CA GLY A 72 -2.29 -11.34 27.65
C GLY A 72 -1.65 -10.98 28.99
N GLY A 73 -0.90 -9.88 29.10
CA GLY A 73 -0.22 -9.48 30.33
C GLY A 73 0.68 -8.26 30.17
N ALA A 74 1.49 -7.96 31.20
CA ALA A 74 2.39 -6.78 31.22
C ALA A 74 3.42 -6.74 30.06
N ALA A 75 3.71 -7.90 29.45
CA ALA A 75 4.53 -8.01 28.24
C ALA A 75 3.84 -7.48 26.96
N GLY A 76 2.52 -7.24 26.97
CA GLY A 76 1.78 -6.72 25.81
C GLY A 76 1.99 -5.23 25.55
N GLU A 77 2.09 -4.42 26.61
CA GLU A 77 2.32 -2.97 26.50
C GLU A 77 3.54 -2.58 25.63
N PRO A 78 4.76 -3.13 25.87
CA PRO A 78 5.93 -2.78 25.05
C PRO A 78 5.79 -3.24 23.60
N VAL A 79 5.07 -4.32 23.30
CA VAL A 79 4.86 -4.76 21.90
C VAL A 79 3.95 -3.79 21.16
N VAL A 80 2.83 -3.38 21.76
CA VAL A 80 1.93 -2.38 21.16
C VAL A 80 2.66 -1.06 20.91
N ALA A 81 3.42 -0.58 21.90
CA ALA A 81 4.21 0.65 21.78
C ALA A 81 5.34 0.54 20.73
N ALA A 82 6.02 -0.62 20.63
CA ALA A 82 7.01 -0.88 19.60
C ALA A 82 6.38 -0.89 18.20
N THR A 83 5.25 -1.59 18.04
CA THR A 83 4.47 -1.66 16.79
C THR A 83 4.06 -0.27 16.31
N GLU A 84 3.42 0.54 17.17
CA GLU A 84 3.06 1.92 16.83
C GLU A 84 4.26 2.81 16.54
N GLY A 85 5.33 2.66 17.33
CA GLY A 85 6.56 3.44 17.20
C GLY A 85 7.27 3.17 15.88
N VAL A 86 7.41 1.89 15.49
CA VAL A 86 8.03 1.50 14.20
C VAL A 86 7.19 1.95 13.02
N VAL A 87 5.85 1.80 13.07
CA VAL A 87 4.96 2.32 12.02
C VAL A 87 5.10 3.84 11.88
N ALA A 88 5.12 4.60 12.98
CA ALA A 88 5.30 6.05 12.95
C ALA A 88 6.70 6.47 12.47
N MET A 89 7.75 5.76 12.88
CA MET A 89 9.14 6.06 12.53
C MET A 89 9.45 5.83 11.05
N LEU A 90 8.82 4.83 10.44
CA LEU A 90 9.12 4.37 9.07
C LEU A 90 8.06 4.78 8.03
N SER A 91 6.98 5.46 8.44
CA SER A 91 5.94 5.96 7.54
C SER A 91 5.96 7.49 7.47
N TYR A 92 6.04 8.03 6.25
CA TYR A 92 6.00 9.47 5.99
C TYR A 92 5.57 9.75 4.56
N ARG A 93 5.03 10.94 4.30
CA ARG A 93 4.74 11.43 2.96
C ARG A 93 5.67 12.58 2.60
N ALA A 94 6.13 12.66 1.35
CA ALA A 94 7.05 13.70 0.87
C ALA A 94 6.60 15.13 1.22
N ASP A 95 5.29 15.39 1.20
CA ASP A 95 4.66 16.69 1.44
C ASP A 95 4.52 17.03 2.94
N HIS A 96 4.63 16.05 3.85
CA HIS A 96 4.51 16.22 5.30
C HIS A 96 5.69 15.61 6.08
N VAL A 97 6.78 15.21 5.41
CA VAL A 97 7.85 14.38 5.99
C VAL A 97 8.46 14.95 7.27
N GLU A 98 8.65 16.28 7.34
CA GLU A 98 9.11 16.97 8.53
C GLU A 98 8.12 16.81 9.70
N GLN A 99 6.82 16.98 9.45
CA GLN A 99 5.78 16.83 10.45
C GLN A 99 5.60 15.37 10.87
N ASP A 100 5.58 14.44 9.92
CA ASP A 100 5.38 13.01 10.15
C ASP A 100 6.53 12.44 11.02
N LEU A 101 7.79 12.69 10.63
CA LEU A 101 8.97 12.17 11.34
C LEU A 101 9.25 12.92 12.67
N THR A 102 9.01 14.23 12.73
CA THR A 102 9.07 14.98 14.02
C THR A 102 7.94 14.56 14.97
N ALA A 103 6.80 14.08 14.45
CA ALA A 103 5.77 13.48 15.29
C ALA A 103 6.15 12.09 15.80
N ALA A 104 6.92 11.33 15.03
CA ALA A 104 7.44 10.02 15.40
C ALA A 104 8.52 10.08 16.49
N SER A 105 9.41 11.08 16.46
CA SER A 105 10.46 11.25 17.48
C SER A 105 9.91 11.32 18.92
N ARG A 106 8.68 11.82 19.11
CA ARG A 106 7.98 11.83 20.42
C ARG A 106 7.67 10.45 21.01
N ARG A 107 7.87 9.37 20.24
CA ARG A 107 7.79 7.96 20.69
C ARG A 107 9.17 7.37 21.05
N MET A 108 10.23 8.18 21.08
CA MET A 108 11.60 7.75 21.33
C MET A 108 12.17 8.37 22.61
N THR A 109 13.27 7.81 23.11
CA THR A 109 13.96 8.25 24.33
C THR A 109 15.47 7.96 24.24
N GLY A 110 16.24 8.49 25.18
CA GLY A 110 17.68 8.27 25.28
C GLY A 110 18.47 8.80 24.07
N ASP A 111 19.63 8.21 23.82
CA ASP A 111 20.55 8.63 22.76
C ASP A 111 19.94 8.40 21.36
N PHE A 112 19.14 7.34 21.20
CA PHE A 112 18.44 7.01 19.94
C PHE A 112 17.52 8.13 19.46
N LEU A 113 16.87 8.88 20.36
CA LEU A 113 16.11 10.08 19.99
C LEU A 113 17.00 11.14 19.32
N GLY A 114 18.23 11.33 19.81
CA GLY A 114 19.20 12.28 19.25
C GLY A 114 19.73 11.82 17.89
N GLU A 115 20.10 10.54 17.78
CA GLU A 115 20.56 9.92 16.53
C GLU A 115 19.48 9.99 15.44
N TYR A 116 18.25 9.57 15.76
CA TYR A 116 17.10 9.68 14.86
C TYR A 116 16.84 11.12 14.44
N THR A 117 16.80 12.06 15.39
CA THR A 117 16.56 13.48 15.10
C THR A 117 17.62 14.05 14.17
N THR A 118 18.89 13.66 14.34
CA THR A 118 19.99 14.07 13.46
C THR A 118 19.79 13.50 12.06
N LEU A 119 19.57 12.18 11.95
CA LEU A 119 19.38 11.48 10.68
C LEU A 119 18.20 12.04 9.87
N ILE A 120 17.06 12.33 10.52
CA ILE A 120 15.90 12.86 9.78
C ILE A 120 16.14 14.27 9.27
N ASN A 121 16.79 15.16 10.03
CA ASN A 121 17.01 16.54 9.61
C ASN A 121 18.11 16.65 8.54
N ASP A 122 19.20 15.90 8.70
CA ASP A 122 20.37 16.02 7.83
C ASP A 122 20.25 15.22 6.53
N VAL A 123 19.44 14.15 6.52
CA VAL A 123 19.38 13.18 5.40
C VAL A 123 17.94 12.92 4.91
N VAL A 124 17.05 12.46 5.80
CA VAL A 124 15.75 11.91 5.35
C VAL A 124 14.79 12.99 4.87
N ILE A 125 14.60 14.08 5.63
CA ILE A 125 13.70 15.18 5.27
C ILE A 125 14.14 15.87 3.97
N PRO A 126 15.43 16.28 3.79
CA PRO A 126 15.88 16.86 2.53
C PRO A 126 15.71 15.90 1.34
N GLY A 127 16.16 14.65 1.47
CA GLY A 127 16.09 13.66 0.39
C GLY A 127 14.64 13.31 0.00
N ALA A 128 13.75 13.17 0.98
CA ALA A 128 12.34 12.90 0.75
C ALA A 128 11.61 14.07 0.07
N GLN A 129 11.93 15.33 0.42
CA GLN A 129 11.35 16.50 -0.24
C GLN A 129 11.87 16.66 -1.67
N GLU A 130 13.18 16.51 -1.90
CA GLU A 130 13.81 16.67 -3.22
C GLU A 130 13.34 15.60 -4.22
N GLN A 131 13.43 14.32 -3.83
CA GLN A 131 13.09 13.19 -4.69
C GLN A 131 11.60 12.79 -4.62
N ARG A 132 10.81 13.48 -3.79
CA ARG A 132 9.41 13.16 -3.48
C ARG A 132 9.21 11.70 -3.01
N ILE A 133 10.05 11.26 -2.08
CA ILE A 133 9.96 9.91 -1.50
C ILE A 133 8.84 9.89 -0.46
N SER A 134 8.00 8.87 -0.51
CA SER A 134 7.02 8.55 0.54
C SER A 134 7.14 7.08 0.91
N ALA A 135 7.00 6.77 2.21
CA ALA A 135 7.05 5.42 2.75
C ALA A 135 5.80 5.13 3.59
N SER A 136 5.30 3.90 3.50
CA SER A 136 4.19 3.41 4.32
C SER A 136 4.55 2.04 4.89
N THR A 137 4.54 1.92 6.22
CA THR A 137 4.93 0.71 6.92
C THR A 137 3.74 0.06 7.64
N THR A 138 3.71 -1.27 7.62
CA THR A 138 2.85 -2.10 8.47
C THR A 138 3.70 -3.13 9.21
N VAL A 139 3.27 -3.52 10.41
CA VAL A 139 3.94 -4.52 11.24
C VAL A 139 3.00 -5.71 11.40
N PRO A 140 3.04 -6.70 10.47
CA PRO A 140 2.11 -7.84 10.49
C PRO A 140 2.30 -8.78 11.68
N ALA A 141 3.46 -8.75 12.35
CA ALA A 141 3.70 -9.53 13.55
C ALA A 141 4.78 -8.87 14.43
N ALA A 142 4.62 -8.97 15.75
CA ALA A 142 5.61 -8.54 16.73
C ALA A 142 5.54 -9.43 17.99
N ALA A 143 6.68 -9.64 18.64
CA ALA A 143 6.80 -10.51 19.81
C ALA A 143 7.88 -10.02 20.79
N VAL A 144 7.65 -10.17 22.09
CA VAL A 144 8.67 -9.92 23.12
C VAL A 144 9.77 -10.98 23.05
N ILE A 145 11.02 -10.55 23.00
CA ILE A 145 12.21 -11.38 23.20
C ILE A 145 12.57 -11.42 24.69
N SER A 146 12.59 -10.27 25.35
CA SER A 146 12.81 -10.14 26.80
C SER A 146 12.05 -8.94 27.37
N ALA A 147 11.69 -9.00 28.65
CA ALA A 147 11.06 -7.91 29.39
C ALA A 147 11.49 -7.94 30.86
N ASP A 148 12.15 -6.87 31.29
CA ASP A 148 12.84 -6.74 32.57
C ASP A 148 12.45 -5.40 33.22
N GLY A 149 11.30 -5.39 33.91
CA GLY A 149 10.81 -4.23 34.66
C GLY A 149 10.44 -3.03 33.77
N ASP A 150 11.36 -2.08 33.65
CA ASP A 150 11.22 -0.86 32.86
C ASP A 150 11.78 -0.96 31.43
N ARG A 151 12.33 -2.12 31.04
CA ARG A 151 12.90 -2.36 29.71
C ARG A 151 12.33 -3.61 29.07
N ALA A 152 12.28 -3.61 27.73
CA ALA A 152 11.91 -4.78 26.94
C ALA A 152 12.60 -4.75 25.58
N ARG A 153 12.79 -5.92 24.98
CA ARG A 153 13.22 -6.06 23.58
C ARG A 153 12.12 -6.77 22.79
N VAL A 154 11.75 -6.20 21.65
CA VAL A 154 10.66 -6.69 20.79
C VAL A 154 11.23 -7.03 19.42
N LEU A 155 10.95 -8.23 18.91
CA LEU A 155 11.12 -8.55 17.48
C LEU A 155 9.91 -8.02 16.72
N VAL A 156 10.13 -7.25 15.66
CA VAL A 156 9.09 -6.83 14.72
C VAL A 156 9.37 -7.38 13.32
N TYR A 157 8.32 -7.85 12.66
CA TYR A 157 8.29 -8.09 11.22
C TYR A 157 7.71 -6.86 10.54
N ILE A 158 8.32 -6.41 9.45
CA ILE A 158 8.03 -5.12 8.82
C ILE A 158 7.73 -5.37 7.34
N ASN A 159 6.57 -4.88 6.87
CA ASN A 159 6.29 -4.71 5.45
C ASN A 159 6.31 -3.19 5.17
N GLN A 160 7.12 -2.74 4.21
CA GLN A 160 7.19 -1.33 3.81
C GLN A 160 6.99 -1.18 2.31
N THR A 161 6.08 -0.28 1.94
CA THR A 161 5.88 0.20 0.57
C THR A 161 6.49 1.58 0.42
N THR A 162 7.39 1.76 -0.54
CA THR A 162 8.07 3.03 -0.84
C THR A 162 7.72 3.50 -2.25
N THR A 163 7.52 4.80 -2.43
CA THR A 163 7.20 5.41 -3.74
C THR A 163 8.09 6.65 -3.94
N VAL A 164 8.69 6.79 -5.12
CA VAL A 164 9.52 7.94 -5.50
C VAL A 164 8.78 8.74 -6.57
N GLY A 165 8.36 9.97 -6.25
CA GLY A 165 7.65 10.85 -7.19
C GLY A 165 6.35 10.24 -7.73
N THR A 166 6.38 9.79 -8.99
CA THR A 166 5.25 9.13 -9.67
C THR A 166 5.63 7.74 -10.21
N GLU A 167 6.71 7.15 -9.71
CA GLU A 167 7.14 5.80 -10.08
C GLU A 167 6.22 4.73 -9.46
N ALA A 168 6.36 3.48 -9.93
CA ALA A 168 5.62 2.37 -9.35
C ALA A 168 6.07 2.12 -7.89
N PRO A 169 5.14 1.88 -6.95
CA PRO A 169 5.51 1.52 -5.58
C PRO A 169 6.37 0.26 -5.54
N THR A 170 7.37 0.27 -4.65
CA THR A 170 8.24 -0.88 -4.37
C THR A 170 7.96 -1.40 -2.98
N ASP A 171 7.63 -2.68 -2.87
CA ASP A 171 7.41 -3.35 -1.59
C ASP A 171 8.69 -4.05 -1.11
N THR A 172 8.94 -3.95 0.20
CA THR A 172 10.04 -4.61 0.89
C THR A 172 9.54 -5.27 2.18
N GLN A 173 10.19 -6.36 2.56
CA GLN A 173 9.93 -7.07 3.80
C GLN A 173 11.24 -7.18 4.58
N SER A 174 11.21 -6.84 5.85
CA SER A 174 12.37 -6.88 6.74
C SER A 174 11.95 -7.25 8.16
N SER A 175 12.91 -7.26 9.07
CA SER A 175 12.68 -7.48 10.50
C SER A 175 13.70 -6.68 11.29
N ALA A 176 13.37 -6.38 12.56
CA ALA A 176 14.24 -5.62 13.43
C ALA A 176 14.01 -5.99 14.90
N HIS A 177 15.04 -5.78 15.71
CA HIS A 177 14.90 -5.67 17.15
C HIS A 177 14.62 -4.22 17.53
N VAL A 178 13.61 -4.02 18.37
CA VAL A 178 13.25 -2.72 18.95
C VAL A 178 13.52 -2.80 20.44
N ASP A 179 14.42 -1.95 20.92
CA ASP A 179 14.66 -1.77 22.34
C ASP A 179 13.67 -0.75 22.89
N MET A 180 12.96 -1.12 23.93
CA MET A 180 11.88 -0.36 24.54
C MET A 180 12.23 -0.01 25.99
N GLN A 181 11.95 1.23 26.40
CA GLN A 181 12.10 1.69 27.77
C GLN A 181 10.82 2.39 28.24
N LYS A 182 10.39 2.09 29.47
CA LYS A 182 9.26 2.74 30.12
C LYS A 182 9.73 4.00 30.86
N VAL A 183 9.30 5.16 30.36
CA VAL A 183 9.64 6.48 30.91
C VAL A 183 8.37 7.10 31.49
N GLY A 184 8.27 7.10 32.83
CA GLY A 184 7.00 7.33 33.51
C GLY A 184 6.00 6.23 33.16
N ASP A 185 4.81 6.61 32.72
CA ASP A 185 3.75 5.66 32.36
C ASP A 185 3.76 5.23 30.87
N ARG A 186 4.77 5.64 30.08
CA ARG A 186 4.82 5.40 28.62
C ARG A 186 6.02 4.57 28.22
N TRP A 187 5.79 3.54 27.40
CA TRP A 187 6.84 2.85 26.66
C TRP A 187 7.28 3.68 25.46
N LEU A 188 8.59 3.83 25.27
CA LEU A 188 9.23 4.58 24.20
C LEU A 188 10.36 3.73 23.59
N ILE A 189 10.66 3.95 22.31
CA ILE A 189 11.79 3.31 21.61
C ILE A 189 13.09 3.93 22.11
N ALA A 190 13.98 3.08 22.64
CA ALA A 190 15.32 3.41 23.08
C ALA A 190 16.41 2.91 22.11
N GLY A 191 16.05 2.11 21.09
CA GLY A 191 16.95 1.65 20.04
C GLY A 191 16.21 0.83 18.96
N PHE A 192 16.79 0.76 17.76
CA PHE A 192 16.26 0.00 16.63
C PHE A 192 17.39 -0.61 15.80
N GLU A 193 17.42 -1.93 15.66
CA GLU A 193 18.48 -2.69 15.00
C GLU A 193 17.87 -3.64 13.95
N PRO A 194 18.07 -3.40 12.64
CA PRO A 194 17.69 -4.35 11.58
C PRO A 194 18.42 -5.70 11.70
N ILE A 195 17.84 -6.77 11.13
CA ILE A 195 18.46 -8.11 11.07
C ILE A 195 18.70 -8.60 9.64
#